data_AF-A0A928E2L1-F1
#
_entry.id   AF-A0A928E2L1-F1
#
_cell.length_a   1.000
_cell.length_b   1.000
_cell.length_c   1.000
_cell.angle_alpha   90.00
_cell.angle_beta   90.00
_cell.angle_gamma   90.00
#
_symmetry.space_group_name_H-M   'P 1'
#
loop_
_entity.id
_entity.type
_entity.pdbx_description
1 polymer ?
#
loop_
_entity_poly.entity_id
_entity_poly.type
_entity_poly.pdbx_seq_one_letter_code
_entity_poly.pdbx_strand_id
1 'polypeptide(L)'
;MLKLILPEEKYWPSFQDALEEFKKFPTPYDTMGIKIGLTFTNFSDYKLDCENNQLGIGLKEGWVKSTCLWMIEDEKFVGIFNLRHSLTENLKKEGGNVDYYIIPSSRGKGLAQKGLKLCCKYALEVLKLDEILVTCNALNIASYKTMKKVMCEYGGVETSPTLLEDKEKKRVWIKTKPRQEKIRPLAVAVIKKENKVLAIKGYDDIKNQTFYRLLGGGIEFCEKGEKTIKREFMEELGFEPINIKYSKTVENIFEFNGKKGHEIVLVYDAELPKNLDNIKKFTMQEEILKDKYAEFVEITGNLIYPSNIF
;
A
#
# COMPACT_ATOMS: atom_id res chain seq x y z
N MET A 1 -11.96 -1.76 6.64
CA MET A 1 -10.60 -2.28 6.32
C MET A 1 -10.59 -2.94 4.95
N LEU A 2 -9.55 -2.73 4.15
CA LEU A 2 -9.45 -3.22 2.76
C LEU A 2 -8.75 -4.59 2.66
N LYS A 3 -9.35 -5.55 1.95
CA LYS A 3 -8.81 -6.92 1.82
C LYS A 3 -9.06 -7.53 0.44
N LEU A 4 -8.20 -8.47 0.02
CA LEU A 4 -8.46 -9.42 -1.06
C LEU A 4 -8.76 -10.79 -0.46
N ILE A 5 -9.91 -11.38 -0.79
CA ILE A 5 -10.38 -12.66 -0.26
C ILE A 5 -10.91 -13.54 -1.39
N LEU A 6 -11.07 -14.84 -1.12
CA LEU A 6 -11.89 -15.69 -2.00
C LEU A 6 -13.36 -15.22 -1.93
N PRO A 7 -14.18 -15.50 -2.97
CA PRO A 7 -15.60 -15.14 -2.94
C PRO A 7 -16.31 -15.74 -1.72
N GLU A 8 -17.09 -14.91 -1.02
CA GLU A 8 -17.89 -15.30 0.14
C GLU A 8 -19.34 -14.85 -0.06
N GLU A 9 -20.29 -15.71 0.31
CA GLU A 9 -21.71 -15.54 0.03
C GLU A 9 -22.28 -14.23 0.58
N LYS A 10 -21.82 -13.81 1.77
CA LYS A 10 -22.28 -12.55 2.41
C LYS A 10 -22.03 -11.30 1.56
N TYR A 11 -21.07 -11.33 0.63
CA TYR A 11 -20.78 -10.19 -0.25
C TYR A 11 -21.48 -10.32 -1.62
N TRP A 12 -22.14 -11.44 -1.90
CA TRP A 12 -22.83 -11.70 -3.17
C TRP A 12 -23.83 -10.58 -3.57
N PRO A 13 -24.68 -10.05 -2.67
CA PRO A 13 -25.57 -8.94 -3.05
C PRO A 13 -24.80 -7.71 -3.55
N SER A 14 -23.73 -7.31 -2.85
CA SER A 14 -22.91 -6.16 -3.27
C SER A 14 -22.12 -6.42 -4.56
N PHE A 15 -21.77 -7.68 -4.83
CA PHE A 15 -21.18 -8.08 -6.11
C PHE A 15 -22.19 -7.95 -7.25
N GLN A 16 -23.44 -8.39 -7.06
CA GLN A 16 -24.50 -8.25 -8.06
C GLN A 16 -24.79 -6.76 -8.36
N ASP A 17 -24.88 -5.92 -7.33
CA ASP A 17 -25.02 -4.47 -7.49
C ASP A 17 -23.88 -3.88 -8.33
N ALA A 18 -22.65 -4.32 -8.05
CA ALA A 18 -21.47 -3.90 -8.80
C ALA A 18 -21.51 -4.35 -10.27
N LEU A 19 -21.96 -5.57 -10.55
CA LEU A 19 -22.13 -6.06 -11.93
C LEU A 19 -23.15 -5.23 -12.71
N GLU A 20 -24.25 -4.83 -12.08
CA GLU A 20 -25.23 -3.90 -12.67
C GLU A 20 -24.64 -2.50 -12.89
N GLU A 21 -23.78 -2.05 -11.98
CA GLU A 21 -23.04 -0.80 -12.15
C GLU A 21 -22.10 -0.85 -13.37
N PHE A 22 -21.38 -1.95 -13.57
CA PHE A 22 -20.54 -2.14 -14.75
C PHE A 22 -21.33 -2.15 -16.07
N LYS A 23 -22.56 -2.68 -16.06
CA LYS A 23 -23.47 -2.59 -17.22
C LYS A 23 -23.88 -1.15 -17.52
N LYS A 24 -24.19 -0.37 -16.49
CA LYS A 24 -24.60 1.05 -16.63
C LYS A 24 -23.44 1.96 -17.06
N PHE A 25 -22.23 1.64 -16.62
CA PHE A 25 -21.02 2.43 -16.90
C PHE A 25 -19.93 1.58 -17.57
N PRO A 26 -20.14 1.16 -18.83
CA PRO A 26 -19.21 0.31 -19.54
C PRO A 26 -17.87 1.02 -19.75
N THR A 27 -16.81 0.22 -19.88
CA THR A 27 -15.48 0.69 -20.24
C THR A 27 -15.14 0.28 -21.67
N PRO A 28 -14.36 1.07 -22.43
CA PRO A 28 -13.92 0.67 -23.78
C PRO A 28 -12.87 -0.46 -23.76
N TYR A 29 -12.43 -0.92 -22.59
CA TYR A 29 -11.45 -1.99 -22.43
C TYR A 29 -12.14 -3.33 -22.19
N ASP A 30 -11.37 -4.42 -22.36
CA ASP A 30 -11.88 -5.76 -22.09
C ASP A 30 -12.35 -5.88 -20.63
N THR A 31 -13.45 -6.61 -20.45
CA THR A 31 -14.13 -6.87 -19.17
C THR A 31 -14.58 -8.33 -19.06
N MET A 32 -13.83 -9.25 -19.67
CA MET A 32 -14.17 -10.69 -19.69
C MET A 32 -14.53 -11.23 -18.30
N GLY A 33 -13.75 -10.89 -17.25
CA GLY A 33 -14.05 -11.33 -15.88
C GLY A 33 -15.41 -10.86 -15.35
N ILE A 34 -15.82 -9.64 -15.70
CA ILE A 34 -17.15 -9.09 -15.35
C ILE A 34 -18.25 -9.77 -16.16
N LYS A 35 -18.02 -10.00 -17.46
CA LYS A 35 -18.97 -10.69 -18.34
C LYS A 35 -19.24 -12.13 -17.88
N ILE A 36 -18.22 -12.83 -17.38
CA ILE A 36 -18.36 -14.16 -16.77
C ILE A 36 -19.19 -14.05 -15.49
N GLY A 37 -18.89 -13.10 -14.60
CA GLY A 37 -19.70 -12.90 -13.40
C GLY A 37 -21.20 -12.69 -13.68
N LEU A 38 -21.52 -12.01 -14.78
CA LEU A 38 -22.89 -11.76 -15.23
C LEU A 38 -23.66 -13.00 -15.70
N THR A 39 -23.01 -14.14 -15.96
CA THR A 39 -23.70 -15.38 -16.38
C THR A 39 -24.27 -16.18 -15.22
N PHE A 40 -23.93 -15.82 -13.97
CA PHE A 40 -24.35 -16.56 -12.78
C PHE A 40 -25.54 -15.90 -12.09
N THR A 41 -26.54 -16.69 -11.73
CA THR A 41 -27.75 -16.22 -11.04
C THR A 41 -27.70 -16.46 -9.53
N ASN A 42 -26.82 -17.36 -9.06
CA ASN A 42 -26.64 -17.69 -7.65
C ASN A 42 -25.16 -17.82 -7.29
N PHE A 43 -24.86 -17.65 -5.99
CA PHE A 43 -23.49 -17.67 -5.48
C PHE A 43 -22.85 -19.06 -5.56
N SER A 44 -23.60 -20.14 -5.32
CA SER A 44 -23.06 -21.51 -5.30
C SER A 44 -22.44 -21.90 -6.64
N ASP A 45 -23.11 -21.60 -7.76
CA ASP A 45 -22.59 -21.88 -9.09
C ASP A 45 -21.37 -21.02 -9.42
N TYR A 46 -21.41 -19.73 -9.05
CA TYR A 46 -20.27 -18.83 -9.21
C TYR A 46 -19.05 -19.31 -8.42
N LYS A 47 -19.27 -19.74 -7.18
CA LYS A 47 -18.23 -20.27 -6.30
C LYS A 47 -17.62 -21.55 -6.87
N LEU A 48 -18.46 -22.47 -7.34
CA LEU A 48 -18.00 -23.71 -7.96
C LEU A 48 -17.16 -23.44 -9.23
N ASP A 49 -17.56 -22.47 -10.06
CA ASP A 49 -16.74 -22.06 -11.20
C ASP A 49 -15.38 -21.49 -10.76
N CYS A 50 -15.35 -20.65 -9.73
CA CYS A 50 -14.09 -20.13 -9.17
C CYS A 50 -13.18 -21.25 -8.65
N GLU A 51 -13.73 -22.24 -7.94
CA GLU A 51 -12.99 -23.39 -7.41
C GLU A 51 -12.46 -24.29 -8.54
N ASN A 52 -13.29 -24.56 -9.56
CA ASN A 52 -12.87 -25.32 -10.74
C ASN A 52 -11.74 -24.62 -11.49
N ASN A 53 -11.84 -23.30 -11.71
CA ASN A 53 -10.78 -22.51 -12.32
C ASN A 53 -9.48 -22.54 -11.49
N GLN A 54 -9.58 -22.52 -10.16
CA GLN A 54 -8.43 -22.61 -9.26
C GLN A 54 -7.75 -23.98 -9.32
N LEU A 55 -8.53 -25.07 -9.41
CA LEU A 55 -8.03 -26.44 -9.49
C LEU A 55 -7.60 -26.85 -10.90
N GLY A 56 -8.07 -26.14 -11.91
CA GLY A 56 -7.86 -26.44 -13.34
C GLY A 56 -8.81 -27.49 -13.90
N ILE A 57 -10.01 -27.59 -13.33
CA ILE A 57 -11.05 -28.53 -13.74
C ILE A 57 -11.91 -27.88 -14.83
N GLY A 58 -12.07 -28.56 -15.96
CA GLY A 58 -12.97 -28.09 -17.03
C GLY A 58 -12.50 -26.84 -17.79
N LEU A 59 -11.20 -26.51 -17.73
CA LEU A 59 -10.65 -25.36 -18.43
C LEU A 59 -10.76 -25.52 -19.96
N LYS A 60 -11.12 -24.42 -20.64
CA LYS A 60 -11.07 -24.34 -22.10
C LYS A 60 -9.63 -24.45 -22.61
N GLU A 61 -9.47 -24.86 -23.86
CA GLU A 61 -8.16 -24.89 -24.50
C GLU A 61 -7.49 -23.50 -24.45
N GLY A 62 -6.20 -23.48 -24.08
CA GLY A 62 -5.42 -22.25 -23.91
C GLY A 62 -5.63 -21.50 -22.59
N TRP A 63 -6.59 -21.94 -21.75
CA TRP A 63 -6.79 -21.38 -20.40
C TRP A 63 -5.85 -22.06 -19.39
N VAL A 64 -5.57 -21.35 -18.30
CA VAL A 64 -4.69 -21.79 -17.22
C VAL A 64 -5.41 -21.66 -15.90
N LYS A 65 -4.91 -22.36 -14.86
CA LYS A 65 -5.44 -22.22 -13.50
C LYS A 65 -5.40 -20.76 -13.06
N SER A 66 -6.46 -20.31 -12.41
CA SER A 66 -6.55 -18.94 -11.90
C SER A 66 -7.33 -18.87 -10.60
N THR A 67 -6.92 -17.97 -9.72
CA THR A 67 -7.66 -17.65 -8.49
C THR A 67 -8.42 -16.35 -8.69
N CYS A 68 -9.74 -16.39 -8.52
CA CYS A 68 -10.58 -15.21 -8.41
C CYS A 68 -10.52 -14.66 -6.97
N LEU A 69 -10.08 -13.42 -6.81
CA LEU A 69 -10.03 -12.71 -5.54
C LEU A 69 -10.97 -11.51 -5.57
N TRP A 70 -11.86 -11.42 -4.59
CA TRP A 70 -12.73 -10.27 -4.37
C TRP A 70 -12.06 -9.25 -3.48
N MET A 71 -12.15 -7.99 -3.89
CA MET A 71 -11.68 -6.83 -3.15
C MET A 71 -12.83 -6.27 -2.33
N ILE A 72 -12.69 -6.30 -1.01
CA ILE A 72 -13.69 -5.82 -0.05
C ILE A 72 -13.16 -4.60 0.67
N GLU A 73 -13.93 -3.50 0.65
CA GLU A 73 -13.72 -2.30 1.45
C GLU A 73 -14.97 -2.08 2.31
N ASP A 74 -14.78 -1.98 3.63
CA ASP A 74 -15.84 -1.71 4.61
C ASP A 74 -17.09 -2.58 4.41
N GLU A 75 -16.85 -3.90 4.32
CA GLU A 75 -17.84 -4.96 4.12
C GLU A 75 -18.63 -4.88 2.79
N LYS A 76 -18.11 -4.15 1.79
CA LYS A 76 -18.69 -4.10 0.44
C LYS A 76 -17.69 -4.55 -0.63
N PHE A 77 -18.19 -5.26 -1.64
CA PHE A 77 -17.43 -5.54 -2.84
C PHE A 77 -17.09 -4.24 -3.59
N VAL A 78 -15.80 -4.03 -3.89
CA VAL A 78 -15.31 -2.86 -4.64
C VAL A 78 -14.45 -3.21 -5.85
N GLY A 79 -14.17 -4.48 -6.07
CA GLY A 79 -13.42 -4.93 -7.25
C GLY A 79 -13.08 -6.40 -7.22
N ILE A 80 -12.47 -6.86 -8.31
CA ILE A 80 -12.08 -8.26 -8.51
C ILE A 80 -10.68 -8.31 -9.12
N PHE A 81 -9.90 -9.31 -8.73
CA PHE A 81 -8.57 -9.61 -9.22
C PHE A 81 -8.52 -11.09 -9.60
N ASN A 82 -8.35 -11.38 -10.89
CA ASN A 82 -8.14 -12.73 -11.39
C ASN A 82 -6.64 -12.96 -11.57
N LEU A 83 -6.07 -13.83 -10.75
CA LEU A 83 -4.65 -14.14 -10.72
C LEU A 83 -4.38 -15.51 -11.34
N ARG A 84 -3.81 -15.52 -12.53
CA ARG A 84 -3.38 -16.74 -13.24
C ARG A 84 -2.10 -17.29 -12.63
N HIS A 85 -2.08 -18.61 -12.40
CA HIS A 85 -0.98 -19.31 -11.73
C HIS A 85 0.21 -19.55 -12.65
N SER A 86 0.00 -19.49 -13.96
CA SER A 86 1.04 -19.62 -14.99
C SER A 86 0.66 -18.81 -16.23
N LEU A 87 1.58 -18.69 -17.20
CA LEU A 87 1.33 -18.02 -18.47
C LEU A 87 1.70 -18.93 -19.65
N THR A 88 0.79 -19.03 -20.61
CA THR A 88 1.09 -19.51 -21.96
C THR A 88 1.81 -18.42 -22.77
N GLU A 89 2.35 -18.77 -23.93
CA GLU A 89 2.98 -17.78 -24.82
C GLU A 89 2.01 -16.67 -25.26
N ASN A 90 0.72 -16.98 -25.41
CA ASN A 90 -0.29 -15.97 -25.70
C ASN A 90 -0.54 -15.05 -24.50
N LEU A 91 -0.63 -15.62 -23.29
CA LEU A 91 -0.80 -14.84 -22.07
C LEU A 91 0.42 -13.96 -21.76
N LYS A 92 1.64 -14.38 -22.14
CA LYS A 92 2.83 -13.52 -22.05
C LYS A 92 2.76 -12.30 -22.96
N LYS A 93 1.98 -12.36 -24.06
CA LYS A 93 1.79 -11.24 -25.00
C LYS A 93 0.72 -10.28 -24.47
N GLU A 94 -0.50 -10.75 -24.24
CA GLU A 94 -1.63 -9.88 -23.94
C GLU A 94 -2.25 -10.06 -22.55
N GLY A 95 -2.29 -11.28 -22.01
CA GLY A 95 -3.15 -11.58 -20.86
C GLY A 95 -2.54 -11.25 -19.49
N GLY A 96 -1.25 -11.45 -19.34
CA GLY A 96 -0.56 -11.33 -18.05
C GLY A 96 -1.06 -12.31 -17.00
N ASN A 97 -0.45 -12.24 -15.81
CA ASN A 97 -0.89 -12.98 -14.63
C ASN A 97 -2.14 -12.36 -14.02
N VAL A 98 -2.27 -11.03 -14.07
CA VAL A 98 -3.34 -10.33 -13.36
C VAL A 98 -4.25 -9.61 -14.32
N ASP A 99 -5.53 -9.93 -14.21
CA ASP A 99 -6.63 -9.12 -14.71
C ASP A 99 -7.42 -8.56 -13.53
N TYR A 100 -7.81 -7.29 -13.58
CA TYR A 100 -8.49 -6.65 -12.46
C TYR A 100 -9.49 -5.58 -12.86
N TYR A 101 -10.54 -5.45 -12.06
CA TYR A 101 -11.63 -4.51 -12.29
C TYR A 101 -12.02 -3.84 -10.98
N ILE A 102 -12.07 -2.51 -10.99
CA ILE A 102 -12.60 -1.71 -9.88
C ILE A 102 -13.97 -1.17 -10.28
N ILE A 103 -14.93 -1.30 -9.38
CA ILE A 103 -16.31 -0.83 -9.61
C ILE A 103 -16.29 0.68 -9.93
N PRO A 104 -17.10 1.17 -10.88
CA PRO A 104 -17.01 2.55 -11.36
C PRO A 104 -17.03 3.61 -10.23
N SER A 105 -17.93 3.47 -9.27
CA SER A 105 -18.14 4.33 -8.09
C SER A 105 -16.96 4.36 -7.12
N SER A 106 -16.03 3.42 -7.24
CA SER A 106 -14.84 3.30 -6.39
C SER A 106 -13.53 3.60 -7.13
N ARG A 107 -13.60 4.02 -8.40
CA ARG A 107 -12.43 4.48 -9.17
C ARG A 107 -11.93 5.82 -8.64
N GLY A 108 -10.67 6.14 -8.94
CA GLY A 108 -10.02 7.38 -8.49
C GLY A 108 -9.53 7.36 -7.03
N LYS A 109 -9.89 6.34 -6.24
CA LYS A 109 -9.53 6.22 -4.81
C LYS A 109 -8.22 5.43 -4.54
N GLY A 110 -7.45 5.15 -5.59
CA GLY A 110 -6.21 4.36 -5.48
C GLY A 110 -6.39 2.86 -5.22
N LEU A 111 -7.63 2.34 -5.27
CA LEU A 111 -7.93 0.94 -4.96
C LEU A 111 -7.22 -0.05 -5.88
N ALA A 112 -7.15 0.20 -7.19
CA ALA A 112 -6.42 -0.68 -8.11
C ALA A 112 -4.96 -0.89 -7.69
N GLN A 113 -4.29 0.16 -7.21
CA GLN A 113 -2.92 0.06 -6.70
C GLN A 113 -2.84 -0.76 -5.41
N LYS A 114 -3.75 -0.50 -4.45
CA LYS A 114 -3.80 -1.25 -3.17
C LYS A 114 -4.10 -2.74 -3.43
N GLY A 115 -5.06 -3.03 -4.31
CA GLY A 115 -5.44 -4.38 -4.71
C GLY A 115 -4.30 -5.10 -5.45
N LEU A 116 -3.59 -4.44 -6.38
CA LEU A 116 -2.46 -5.06 -7.06
C LEU A 116 -1.31 -5.41 -6.10
N LYS A 117 -1.08 -4.62 -5.05
CA LYS A 117 -0.12 -4.95 -3.96
C LYS A 117 -0.55 -6.16 -3.16
N LEU A 118 -1.83 -6.24 -2.78
CA LEU A 118 -2.40 -7.43 -2.12
C LEU A 118 -2.33 -8.67 -3.02
N CYS A 119 -2.51 -8.49 -4.33
CA CYS A 119 -2.38 -9.54 -5.33
C CYS A 119 -0.92 -10.03 -5.44
N CYS A 120 0.07 -9.13 -5.40
CA CYS A 120 1.49 -9.50 -5.30
C CYS A 120 1.77 -10.33 -4.03
N LYS A 121 1.20 -9.93 -2.88
CA LYS A 121 1.32 -10.69 -1.63
C LYS A 121 0.76 -12.10 -1.77
N TYR A 122 -0.45 -12.23 -2.34
CA TYR A 122 -1.05 -13.55 -2.60
C TYR A 122 -0.21 -14.40 -3.56
N ALA A 123 0.28 -13.79 -4.65
CA ALA A 123 1.14 -14.46 -5.62
C ALA A 123 2.42 -15.01 -4.97
N LEU A 124 3.06 -14.24 -4.09
CA LEU A 124 4.25 -14.67 -3.34
C LEU A 124 3.93 -15.75 -2.31
N GLU A 125 2.97 -15.49 -1.43
CA GLU A 125 2.74 -16.31 -0.23
C GLU A 125 2.01 -17.61 -0.53
N VAL A 126 1.04 -17.58 -1.45
CA VAL A 126 0.17 -18.72 -1.76
C VAL A 126 0.63 -19.45 -3.01
N LEU A 127 0.85 -18.72 -4.11
CA LEU A 127 1.20 -19.32 -5.40
C LEU A 127 2.70 -19.55 -5.61
N LYS A 128 3.55 -19.01 -4.72
CA LYS A 128 5.02 -19.08 -4.82
C LYS A 128 5.57 -18.51 -6.13
N LEU A 129 4.94 -17.48 -6.65
CA LEU A 129 5.41 -16.73 -7.81
C LEU A 129 6.33 -15.60 -7.36
N ASP A 130 7.56 -15.55 -7.90
CA ASP A 130 8.53 -14.48 -7.61
C ASP A 130 8.24 -13.18 -8.39
N GLU A 131 7.54 -13.29 -9.52
CA GLU A 131 7.12 -12.17 -10.34
C GLU A 131 5.81 -12.43 -11.07
N ILE A 132 5.14 -11.35 -11.43
CA ILE A 132 3.89 -11.38 -12.19
C ILE A 132 3.99 -10.41 -13.37
N LEU A 133 3.46 -10.81 -14.51
CA LEU A 133 3.26 -9.93 -15.66
C LEU A 133 1.90 -9.24 -15.54
N VAL A 134 1.87 -7.92 -15.68
CA VAL A 134 0.63 -7.16 -15.78
C VAL A 134 0.63 -6.44 -17.12
N THR A 135 -0.49 -6.54 -17.83
CA THR A 135 -0.67 -5.96 -19.15
C THR A 135 -1.86 -5.00 -19.15
N CYS A 136 -1.83 -4.01 -20.03
CA CYS A 136 -3.00 -3.17 -20.27
C CYS A 136 -2.99 -2.63 -21.70
N ASN A 137 -4.17 -2.24 -22.19
CA ASN A 137 -4.25 -1.44 -23.42
C ASN A 137 -3.46 -0.12 -23.23
N ALA A 138 -2.67 0.28 -24.22
CA ALA A 138 -1.84 1.49 -24.14
C ALA A 138 -2.64 2.79 -23.95
N LEU A 139 -3.89 2.82 -24.39
CA LEU A 139 -4.81 3.94 -24.15
C LEU A 139 -5.38 3.94 -22.73
N ASN A 140 -5.27 2.83 -21.99
CA ASN A 140 -5.67 2.75 -20.58
C ASN A 140 -4.61 3.36 -19.66
N ILE A 141 -4.49 4.69 -19.72
CA ILE A 141 -3.51 5.47 -18.95
C ILE A 141 -3.63 5.22 -17.44
N ALA A 142 -4.86 5.02 -16.93
CA ALA A 142 -5.09 4.75 -15.51
C ALA A 142 -4.45 3.43 -15.08
N SER A 143 -4.71 2.34 -15.82
CA SER A 143 -4.11 1.03 -15.55
C SER A 143 -2.59 1.05 -15.74
N TYR A 144 -2.11 1.73 -16.78
CA TYR A 144 -0.67 1.89 -17.02
C TYR A 144 0.04 2.60 -15.86
N LYS A 145 -0.54 3.69 -15.32
CA LYS A 145 -0.01 4.37 -14.12
C LYS A 145 -0.02 3.45 -12.89
N THR A 146 -1.09 2.67 -12.69
CA THR A 146 -1.17 1.71 -11.59
C THR A 146 -0.05 0.67 -11.66
N MET A 147 0.11 0.01 -12.81
CA MET A 147 1.11 -1.05 -12.98
C MET A 147 2.54 -0.50 -12.82
N LYS A 148 2.85 0.68 -13.40
CA LYS A 148 4.17 1.32 -13.28
C LYS A 148 4.48 1.70 -11.84
N LYS A 149 3.50 2.24 -11.10
CA LYS A 149 3.70 2.62 -9.70
C LYS A 149 4.02 1.40 -8.83
N VAL A 150 3.26 0.31 -8.98
CA VAL A 150 3.53 -0.91 -8.22
C VAL A 150 4.86 -1.53 -8.64
N MET A 151 5.18 -1.57 -9.94
CA MET A 151 6.49 -2.01 -10.45
C MET A 151 7.65 -1.19 -9.85
N CYS A 152 7.57 0.14 -9.79
CA CYS A 152 8.63 0.95 -9.17
C CYS A 152 8.79 0.65 -7.68
N GLU A 153 7.67 0.43 -6.98
CA GLU A 153 7.67 0.12 -5.56
C GLU A 153 8.18 -1.30 -5.25
N TYR A 154 7.93 -2.26 -6.12
CA TYR A 154 8.28 -3.66 -5.89
C TYR A 154 9.55 -4.08 -6.62
N GLY A 155 9.99 -3.28 -7.58
CA GLY A 155 10.96 -3.70 -8.59
C GLY A 155 10.28 -4.44 -9.74
N GLY A 156 11.11 -4.82 -10.72
CA GLY A 156 10.64 -5.37 -11.98
C GLY A 156 11.05 -4.50 -13.17
N VAL A 157 10.50 -4.81 -14.33
CA VAL A 157 10.89 -4.21 -15.61
C VAL A 157 9.68 -3.99 -16.51
N GLU A 158 9.70 -2.88 -17.25
CA GLU A 158 8.81 -2.70 -18.39
C GLU A 158 9.46 -3.34 -19.61
N THR A 159 8.69 -4.13 -20.34
CA THR A 159 9.16 -4.78 -21.58
C THR A 159 8.48 -4.15 -22.79
N SER A 160 9.06 -4.36 -23.98
CA SER A 160 8.51 -3.85 -25.22
C SER A 160 7.02 -4.18 -25.35
N PRO A 161 6.21 -3.21 -25.79
CA PRO A 161 4.79 -3.44 -26.00
C PRO A 161 4.59 -4.49 -27.09
N THR A 162 3.45 -5.17 -27.03
CA THR A 162 3.00 -6.06 -28.11
C THR A 162 1.90 -5.39 -28.90
N LEU A 163 1.85 -5.65 -30.21
CA LEU A 163 0.75 -5.26 -31.09
C LEU A 163 -0.13 -6.49 -31.32
N LEU A 164 -1.42 -6.36 -31.03
CA LEU A 164 -2.41 -7.41 -31.30
C LEU A 164 -3.70 -6.74 -31.74
N GLU A 165 -4.23 -7.12 -32.90
CA GLU A 165 -5.41 -6.50 -33.52
C GLU A 165 -5.34 -4.95 -33.55
N ASP A 166 -4.21 -4.40 -33.97
CA ASP A 166 -3.92 -2.95 -34.01
C ASP A 166 -4.01 -2.22 -32.67
N LYS A 167 -4.06 -2.95 -31.55
CA LYS A 167 -4.06 -2.40 -30.20
C LYS A 167 -2.73 -2.68 -29.52
N GLU A 168 -2.01 -1.62 -29.19
CA GLU A 168 -0.80 -1.72 -28.41
C GLU A 168 -1.11 -2.12 -26.95
N LYS A 169 -0.37 -3.10 -26.42
CA LYS A 169 -0.44 -3.54 -25.03
C LYS A 169 0.85 -3.19 -24.30
N LYS A 170 0.74 -2.38 -23.25
CA LYS A 170 1.84 -2.11 -22.31
C LYS A 170 2.01 -3.31 -21.38
N ARG A 171 3.25 -3.61 -21.02
CA ARG A 171 3.64 -4.85 -20.33
C ARG A 171 4.70 -4.58 -19.28
N VAL A 172 4.36 -4.85 -18.02
CA VAL A 172 5.31 -4.74 -16.90
C VAL A 172 5.41 -6.05 -16.13
N TRP A 173 6.64 -6.50 -15.92
CA TRP A 173 6.95 -7.53 -14.93
C TRP A 173 7.14 -6.85 -13.59
N ILE A 174 6.44 -7.34 -12.56
CA ILE A 174 6.50 -6.83 -11.19
C ILE A 174 7.02 -7.96 -10.31
N LYS A 175 8.08 -7.72 -9.54
CA LYS A 175 8.49 -8.66 -8.48
C LYS A 175 7.39 -8.74 -7.43
N THR A 176 7.08 -9.92 -6.90
CA THR A 176 6.00 -10.07 -5.92
C THR A 176 6.44 -9.68 -4.51
N LYS A 177 7.75 -9.73 -4.24
CA LYS A 177 8.37 -9.20 -3.02
C LYS A 177 8.69 -7.70 -3.18
N PRO A 178 8.22 -6.82 -2.29
CA PRO A 178 8.51 -5.38 -2.40
C PRO A 178 10.01 -5.10 -2.22
N ARG A 179 10.50 -4.01 -2.86
CA ARG A 179 11.87 -3.52 -2.62
C ARG A 179 12.03 -3.22 -1.13
N GLN A 180 13.01 -3.86 -0.50
CA GLN A 180 13.33 -3.68 0.91
C GLN A 180 14.02 -2.33 1.18
N GLU A 181 14.71 -1.78 0.18
CA GLU A 181 15.47 -0.53 0.30
C GLU A 181 14.75 0.58 -0.48
N LYS A 182 14.15 1.53 0.25
CA LYS A 182 13.52 2.74 -0.30
C LYS A 182 13.91 3.95 0.53
N ILE A 183 14.11 5.07 -0.14
CA ILE A 183 14.20 6.37 0.53
C ILE A 183 12.79 6.77 0.98
N ARG A 184 12.62 7.11 2.27
CA ARG A 184 11.30 7.45 2.83
C ARG A 184 11.19 8.95 3.13
N PRO A 185 10.12 9.63 2.68
CA PRO A 185 9.82 10.99 3.14
C PRO A 185 9.15 10.94 4.52
N LEU A 186 9.71 11.67 5.48
CA LEU A 186 9.19 11.80 6.85
C LEU A 186 8.93 13.27 7.20
N ALA A 187 8.02 13.49 8.15
CA ALA A 187 7.88 14.75 8.85
C ALA A 187 8.03 14.51 10.37
N VAL A 188 8.89 15.28 11.03
CA VAL A 188 9.09 15.21 12.49
C VAL A 188 8.93 16.58 13.14
N ALA A 189 8.48 16.59 14.39
CA ALA A 189 8.35 17.81 15.17
C ALA A 189 9.45 17.94 16.22
N VAL A 190 10.01 19.13 16.34
CA VAL A 190 10.94 19.55 17.37
C VAL A 190 10.18 20.40 18.39
N ILE A 191 9.88 19.78 19.53
CA ILE A 191 9.24 20.45 20.67
C ILE A 191 10.28 20.61 21.77
N LYS A 192 10.75 21.84 21.96
CA LYS A 192 11.85 22.17 22.89
C LYS A 192 11.34 22.74 24.21
N LYS A 193 12.02 22.39 25.30
CA LYS A 193 11.97 23.08 26.59
C LYS A 193 13.39 23.27 27.08
N GLU A 194 13.88 24.51 27.08
CA GLU A 194 15.28 24.83 27.39
C GLU A 194 16.25 24.01 26.52
N ASN A 195 17.15 23.24 27.13
CA ASN A 195 18.10 22.35 26.45
C ASN A 195 17.55 20.94 26.18
N LYS A 196 16.24 20.72 26.35
CA LYS A 196 15.59 19.42 26.16
C LYS A 196 14.67 19.40 24.95
N VAL A 197 14.50 18.22 24.37
CA VAL A 197 13.51 17.95 23.32
C VAL A 197 12.61 16.79 23.70
N LEU A 198 11.34 16.85 23.31
CA LEU A 198 10.40 15.74 23.47
C LEU A 198 10.74 14.62 22.47
N ALA A 199 11.05 13.43 22.97
CA ALA A 199 11.43 12.28 22.15
C ALA A 199 11.04 10.95 22.81
N ILE A 200 10.99 9.89 22.01
CA ILE A 200 10.76 8.51 22.47
C ILE A 200 12.10 7.78 22.57
N LYS A 201 12.30 7.04 23.66
CA LYS A 201 13.48 6.19 23.85
C LYS A 201 13.44 4.95 22.94
N GLY A 202 14.56 4.68 22.27
CA GLY A 202 14.83 3.48 21.48
C GLY A 202 16.12 2.79 21.91
N TYR A 203 16.28 1.53 21.50
CA TYR A 203 17.46 0.73 21.76
C TYR A 203 17.85 -0.04 20.50
N ASP A 204 19.11 0.05 20.09
CA ASP A 204 19.71 -0.77 19.03
C ASP A 204 20.44 -1.95 19.68
N ASP A 205 19.94 -3.15 19.42
CA ASP A 205 20.43 -4.40 20.02
C ASP A 205 21.79 -4.81 19.49
N ILE A 206 22.09 -4.46 18.23
CA ILE A 206 23.36 -4.83 17.58
C ILE A 206 24.47 -3.87 18.00
N LYS A 207 24.15 -2.57 18.08
CA LYS A 207 25.10 -1.54 18.54
C LYS A 207 25.16 -1.44 20.06
N ASN A 208 24.26 -2.10 20.78
CA ASN A 208 24.13 -2.04 22.23
C ASN A 208 24.03 -0.59 22.73
N GLN A 209 23.14 0.20 22.11
CA GLN A 209 23.10 1.65 22.24
C GLN A 209 21.68 2.19 22.41
N THR A 210 21.51 3.09 23.38
CA THR A 210 20.27 3.86 23.54
C THR A 210 20.28 5.07 22.60
N PHE A 211 19.15 5.33 21.97
CA PHE A 211 18.90 6.55 21.19
C PHE A 211 17.52 7.11 21.50
N TYR A 212 17.27 8.32 21.01
CA TYR A 212 16.00 9.02 21.18
C TYR A 212 15.49 9.46 19.81
N ARG A 213 14.21 9.20 19.53
CA ARG A 213 13.59 9.51 18.25
C ARG A 213 12.59 10.64 18.43
N LEU A 214 12.71 11.67 17.60
CA LEU A 214 11.71 12.73 17.52
C LEU A 214 10.37 12.18 17.03
N LEU A 215 9.28 12.78 17.51
CA LEU A 215 7.91 12.39 17.20
C LEU A 215 7.50 12.82 15.79
N GLY A 216 6.60 12.05 15.20
CA GLY A 216 6.17 12.17 13.80
C GLY A 216 6.47 10.90 13.00
N GLY A 217 6.21 10.95 11.70
CA GLY A 217 6.20 9.73 10.90
C GLY A 217 6.28 9.95 9.40
N GLY A 218 5.82 8.94 8.67
CA GLY A 218 5.89 8.93 7.21
C GLY A 218 4.88 9.89 6.60
N ILE A 219 5.30 10.67 5.60
CA ILE A 219 4.38 11.53 4.87
C ILE A 219 3.53 10.66 3.94
N GLU A 220 2.21 10.67 4.12
CA GLU A 220 1.33 9.92 3.24
C GLU A 220 1.23 10.54 1.84
N PHE A 221 0.85 9.74 0.86
CA PHE A 221 0.66 10.25 -0.51
C PHE A 221 -0.46 11.29 -0.54
N CYS A 222 -0.19 12.45 -1.15
CA CYS A 222 -1.05 13.64 -1.14
C CYS A 222 -1.23 14.31 0.23
N GLU A 223 -0.43 13.96 1.24
CA GLU A 223 -0.37 14.65 2.52
C GLU A 223 0.76 15.68 2.52
N LYS A 224 0.53 16.84 3.15
CA LYS A 224 1.60 17.82 3.42
C LYS A 224 2.28 17.47 4.74
N GLY A 225 3.59 17.71 4.87
CA GLY A 225 4.34 17.42 6.10
C GLY A 225 3.73 18.03 7.38
N GLU A 226 3.18 19.25 7.32
CA GLU A 226 2.47 19.86 8.46
C GLU A 226 1.23 19.06 8.88
N LYS A 227 0.50 18.48 7.91
CA LYS A 227 -0.65 17.62 8.17
C LYS A 227 -0.22 16.26 8.74
N THR A 228 0.90 15.71 8.24
CA THR A 228 1.55 14.53 8.82
C THR A 228 1.85 14.74 10.30
N ILE A 229 2.43 15.88 10.71
CA ILE A 229 2.69 16.16 12.14
C ILE A 229 1.41 16.09 12.98
N LYS A 230 0.32 16.72 12.52
CA LYS A 230 -0.96 16.72 13.25
C LYS A 230 -1.54 15.30 13.37
N ARG A 231 -1.54 14.54 12.28
CA ARG A 231 -2.04 13.16 12.25
C ARG A 231 -1.22 12.25 13.17
N GLU A 232 0.09 12.24 13.01
CA GLU A 232 0.98 11.36 13.78
C GLU A 232 0.90 11.67 15.27
N PHE A 233 0.91 12.95 15.69
CA PHE A 233 0.76 13.29 17.11
C PHE A 233 -0.62 12.90 17.67
N MET A 234 -1.69 13.03 16.88
CA MET A 234 -3.02 12.58 17.30
C MET A 234 -3.06 11.06 17.46
N GLU A 235 -2.48 10.30 16.53
CA GLU A 235 -2.41 8.83 16.55
C GLU A 235 -1.50 8.32 17.68
N GLU A 236 -0.33 8.94 17.86
CA GLU A 236 0.69 8.52 18.80
C GLU A 236 0.40 8.98 20.23
N LEU A 237 -0.13 10.18 20.42
CA LEU A 237 -0.24 10.84 21.74
C LEU A 237 -1.64 11.37 22.07
N GLY A 238 -2.57 11.40 21.12
CA GLY A 238 -3.95 11.87 21.32
C GLY A 238 -4.12 13.38 21.43
N PHE A 239 -3.19 14.17 20.88
CA PHE A 239 -3.34 15.63 20.79
C PHE A 239 -2.65 16.18 19.54
N GLU A 240 -3.04 17.36 19.08
CA GLU A 240 -2.31 18.08 18.03
C GLU A 240 -1.34 19.11 18.65
N PRO A 241 -0.09 19.20 18.17
CA PRO A 241 0.81 20.28 18.57
C PRO A 241 0.37 21.61 17.94
N ILE A 242 0.76 22.71 18.56
CA ILE A 242 0.42 24.08 18.10
C ILE A 242 1.66 24.78 17.52
N ASN A 243 1.44 25.90 16.84
CA ASN A 243 2.50 26.75 16.29
C ASN A 243 3.49 26.02 15.37
N ILE A 244 3.01 25.02 14.62
CA ILE A 244 3.81 24.20 13.72
C ILE A 244 4.39 25.06 12.58
N LYS A 245 5.71 25.16 12.52
CA LYS A 245 6.45 25.94 11.52
C LYS A 245 7.54 25.09 10.90
N TYR A 246 7.63 25.12 9.57
CA TYR A 246 8.73 24.45 8.89
C TYR A 246 10.06 25.08 9.30
N SER A 247 11.04 24.22 9.62
CA SER A 247 12.35 24.62 10.09
C SER A 247 13.41 24.34 9.01
N LYS A 248 13.61 23.07 8.65
CA LYS A 248 14.60 22.62 7.66
C LYS A 248 14.27 21.25 7.10
N THR A 249 15.04 20.82 6.10
CA THR A 249 15.04 19.45 5.59
C THR A 249 16.38 18.82 5.89
N VAL A 250 16.38 17.58 6.38
CA VAL A 250 17.60 16.80 6.62
C VAL A 250 17.55 15.48 5.85
N GLU A 251 18.68 15.11 5.26
CA GLU A 251 18.88 13.76 4.73
C GLU A 251 19.49 12.89 5.84
N ASN A 252 18.82 11.79 6.16
CA ASN A 252 19.19 10.91 7.26
C ASN A 252 19.45 9.50 6.71
N ILE A 253 20.72 9.11 6.65
CA ILE A 253 21.17 7.75 6.31
C ILE A 253 21.68 7.12 7.60
N PHE A 254 21.11 5.98 7.98
CA PHE A 254 21.42 5.35 9.26
C PHE A 254 21.35 3.83 9.14
N GLU A 255 21.80 3.16 10.20
CA GLU A 255 21.64 1.73 10.36
C GLU A 255 21.02 1.48 11.74
N PHE A 256 19.96 0.67 11.77
CA PHE A 256 19.28 0.27 13.00
C PHE A 256 19.07 -1.23 13.02
N ASN A 257 19.55 -1.92 14.06
CA ASN A 257 19.50 -3.38 14.18
C ASN A 257 19.97 -4.07 12.88
N GLY A 258 21.12 -3.62 12.35
CA GLY A 258 21.75 -4.17 11.14
C GLY A 258 21.03 -3.87 9.82
N LYS A 259 19.94 -3.08 9.83
CA LYS A 259 19.20 -2.68 8.64
C LYS A 259 19.51 -1.23 8.28
N LYS A 260 19.88 -1.00 7.02
CA LYS A 260 20.08 0.35 6.49
C LYS A 260 18.74 1.05 6.30
N GLY A 261 18.68 2.31 6.69
CA GLY A 261 17.58 3.24 6.47
C GLY A 261 18.07 4.48 5.72
N HIS A 262 17.23 5.02 4.85
CA HIS A 262 17.46 6.28 4.15
C HIS A 262 16.17 7.10 4.16
N GLU A 263 16.22 8.28 4.75
CA GLU A 263 15.08 9.14 4.94
C GLU A 263 15.37 10.56 4.47
N ILE A 264 14.37 11.22 3.87
CA ILE A 264 14.35 12.66 3.65
C ILE A 264 13.32 13.24 4.62
N VAL A 265 13.79 14.01 5.59
CA VAL A 265 12.99 14.42 6.74
C VAL A 265 12.71 15.91 6.70
N LEU A 266 11.44 16.28 6.65
CA LEU A 266 10.96 17.63 6.91
C LEU A 266 10.87 17.86 8.41
N VAL A 267 11.63 18.82 8.93
CA VAL A 267 11.68 19.15 10.34
C VAL A 267 10.81 20.37 10.59
N TYR A 268 9.91 20.26 11.56
CA TYR A 268 9.02 21.34 11.99
C TYR A 268 9.31 21.72 13.45
N ASP A 269 9.44 23.00 13.73
CA ASP A 269 9.37 23.50 15.10
C ASP A 269 7.90 23.55 15.53
N ALA A 270 7.59 23.09 16.75
CA ALA A 270 6.23 23.09 17.27
C ALA A 270 6.19 23.24 18.80
N GLU A 271 5.01 23.52 19.33
CA GLU A 271 4.78 23.72 20.76
C GLU A 271 3.70 22.77 21.28
N LEU A 272 3.75 22.48 22.59
CA LEU A 272 2.66 21.75 23.25
C LEU A 272 1.45 22.67 23.43
N PRO A 273 0.22 22.12 23.39
CA PRO A 273 -0.94 22.77 23.95
C PRO A 273 -0.69 23.19 25.40
N LYS A 274 -1.10 24.42 25.79
CA LYS A 274 -0.82 24.98 27.13
C LYS A 274 -1.26 24.10 28.29
N ASN A 275 -2.35 23.34 28.13
CA ASN A 275 -2.85 22.40 29.14
C ASN A 275 -1.94 21.18 29.35
N LEU A 276 -0.96 20.95 28.48
CA LEU A 276 0.00 19.84 28.53
C LEU A 276 1.41 20.28 28.96
N ASP A 277 1.63 21.57 29.24
CA ASP A 277 2.96 22.11 29.55
C ASP A 277 3.60 21.51 30.82
N ASN A 278 2.79 21.07 31.77
CA ASN A 278 3.27 20.47 33.02
C ASN A 278 3.46 18.94 32.95
N ILE A 279 3.09 18.32 31.83
CA ILE A 279 3.20 16.87 31.65
C ILE A 279 4.66 16.50 31.37
N LYS A 280 5.19 15.56 32.17
CA LYS A 280 6.58 15.09 32.07
C LYS A 280 6.76 13.91 31.13
N LYS A 281 5.74 13.03 31.04
CA LYS A 281 5.74 11.82 30.24
C LYS A 281 4.39 11.67 29.55
N PHE A 282 4.43 11.33 28.26
CA PHE A 282 3.26 11.11 27.45
C PHE A 282 3.22 9.64 27.04
N THR A 283 2.23 8.90 27.51
CA THR A 283 2.04 7.49 27.14
C THR A 283 1.64 7.40 25.68
N MET A 284 2.27 6.48 24.94
CA MET A 284 1.94 6.25 23.54
C MET A 284 0.61 5.51 23.42
N GLN A 285 -0.24 5.93 22.47
CA GLN A 285 -1.54 5.34 22.20
C GLN A 285 -1.50 4.32 21.05
N GLU A 286 -0.46 4.37 20.21
CA GLU A 286 -0.29 3.44 19.11
C GLU A 286 0.08 2.03 19.62
N GLU A 287 -0.58 1.00 19.10
CA GLU A 287 -0.43 -0.39 19.56
C GLU A 287 1.04 -0.89 19.51
N ILE A 288 1.78 -0.46 18.47
CA ILE A 288 3.20 -0.81 18.27
C ILE A 288 4.10 -0.20 19.37
N LEU A 289 3.64 0.87 20.01
CA LEU A 289 4.39 1.65 20.99
C LEU A 289 3.74 1.64 22.39
N LYS A 290 2.72 0.79 22.63
CA LYS A 290 1.88 0.79 23.84
C LYS A 290 2.61 0.79 25.20
N ASP A 291 3.82 0.23 25.24
CA ASP A 291 4.64 0.15 26.47
C ASP A 291 5.72 1.26 26.55
N LYS A 292 5.67 2.24 25.65
CA LYS A 292 6.60 3.35 25.56
C LYS A 292 5.94 4.66 25.98
N TYR A 293 6.79 5.66 26.19
CA TYR A 293 6.39 7.03 26.45
C TYR A 293 7.36 8.00 25.79
N ALA A 294 6.85 9.18 25.45
CA ALA A 294 7.67 10.33 25.08
C ALA A 294 8.00 11.15 26.33
N GLU A 295 9.24 11.62 26.44
CA GLU A 295 9.69 12.49 27.53
C GLU A 295 10.67 13.57 27.02
N PHE A 296 10.86 14.63 27.82
CA PHE A 296 11.85 15.66 27.53
C PHE A 296 13.25 15.17 27.90
N VAL A 297 14.12 15.03 26.90
CA VAL A 297 15.49 14.53 27.06
C VAL A 297 16.49 15.60 26.69
N GLU A 298 17.63 15.65 27.39
CA GLU A 298 18.72 16.59 27.09
C GLU A 298 19.19 16.41 25.65
N ILE A 299 19.35 17.53 24.93
CA ILE A 299 19.88 17.51 23.57
C ILE A 299 21.36 17.11 23.60
N THR A 300 22.11 17.68 24.54
CA THR A 300 23.54 17.39 24.72
C THR A 300 23.74 16.02 25.35
N GLY A 301 24.62 15.21 24.76
CA GLY A 301 25.01 13.90 25.31
C GLY A 301 24.06 12.74 24.96
N ASN A 302 22.92 13.00 24.32
CA ASN A 302 22.02 11.97 23.83
C ASN A 302 22.08 11.86 22.30
N LEU A 303 21.92 10.65 21.80
CA LEU A 303 21.80 10.40 20.36
C LEU A 303 20.35 10.61 19.94
N ILE A 304 20.10 11.75 19.29
CA ILE A 304 18.77 12.10 18.81
C ILE A 304 18.69 11.87 17.30
N TYR A 305 17.64 11.16 16.89
CA TYR A 305 17.30 10.89 15.50
C TYR A 305 16.02 11.62 15.09
N PRO A 306 15.93 12.12 13.85
CA PRO A 306 16.96 12.09 12.81
C PRO A 306 18.23 12.88 13.16
N SER A 307 19.37 12.44 12.61
CA SER A 307 20.67 13.08 12.89
C SER A 307 20.77 14.48 12.24
N ASN A 308 21.71 15.31 12.72
CA ASN A 308 21.97 16.68 12.22
C ASN A 308 20.81 17.69 12.36
N ILE A 309 19.92 17.47 13.33
CA ILE A 309 18.84 18.42 13.66
C ILE A 309 19.31 19.52 14.62
N PHE A 310 20.11 19.20 15.62
CA PHE A 310 20.60 20.14 16.63
C PHE A 310 22.06 20.52 16.40
#